data_AF-A0A943L7J1-F1
#
_entry.id   AF-A0A943L7J1-F1
#
_cell.length_a   1.000
_cell.length_b   1.000
_cell.length_c   1.000
_cell.angle_alpha   90.00
_cell.angle_beta   90.00
_cell.angle_gamma   90.00
#
_symmetry.space_group_name_H-M   'P 1'
#
loop_
_entity.id
_entity.type
_entity.pdbx_description
1 polymer ?
#
loop_
_entity_poly.entity_id
_entity_poly.type
_entity_poly.pdbx_seq_one_letter_code
_entity_poly.pdbx_strand_id
1 'polypeptide(L)'
;MLTIRDKALEEKLKQLRKAIEIVGGNSLLSKLGSEEELAIFIINNALSDLSEGIEIQGKNYALNNLLKTKINYEKNYIKTKKVFLQKITYKINKYNTYLDSLIRKYKKTGGIEEYRAIKEEIEERYSMDINSFILSEIEINEDMIESYYGEYLNSKKEDFINSIISSLI
;
A
#
# COMPACT_ATOMS: atom_id res chain seq x y z
N MET A 1 -19.33 -17.12 -16.97
CA MET A 1 -18.30 -16.80 -15.98
C MET A 1 -16.99 -17.43 -16.47
N LEU A 2 -15.95 -16.62 -16.69
CA LEU A 2 -14.64 -17.15 -17.02
C LEU A 2 -14.06 -17.77 -15.74
N THR A 3 -13.47 -18.96 -15.81
CA THR A 3 -12.85 -19.62 -14.66
C THR A 3 -11.40 -19.87 -14.97
N ILE A 4 -10.51 -19.32 -14.14
CA ILE A 4 -9.07 -19.50 -14.32
C ILE A 4 -8.67 -20.81 -13.67
N ARG A 5 -8.25 -21.78 -14.47
CA ARG A 5 -7.72 -23.07 -13.99
C ARG A 5 -6.18 -23.14 -14.03
N ASP A 6 -5.57 -22.14 -14.65
CA ASP A 6 -4.13 -22.00 -14.77
C ASP A 6 -3.58 -21.17 -13.60
N LYS A 7 -2.85 -21.83 -12.69
CA LYS A 7 -2.25 -21.19 -11.51
C LYS A 7 -1.20 -20.14 -11.87
N ALA A 8 -0.48 -20.30 -12.98
CA ALA A 8 0.51 -19.32 -13.40
C ALA A 8 -0.17 -18.05 -13.92
N LEU A 9 -1.32 -18.18 -14.60
CA LEU A 9 -2.13 -17.03 -15.01
C LEU A 9 -2.77 -16.33 -13.80
N GLU A 10 -3.32 -17.09 -12.86
CA GLU A 10 -3.88 -16.56 -11.61
C GLU A 10 -2.84 -15.73 -10.85
N GLU A 11 -1.62 -16.24 -10.69
CA GLU A 11 -0.54 -15.50 -10.04
C GLU A 11 -0.18 -14.22 -10.81
N LYS A 12 -0.11 -14.26 -12.14
CA LYS A 12 0.13 -13.05 -12.95
C LYS A 12 -0.95 -11.99 -12.74
N LEU A 13 -2.21 -12.39 -12.61
CA LEU A 13 -3.32 -11.48 -12.34
C LEU A 13 -3.24 -10.89 -10.93
N LYS A 14 -2.86 -11.69 -9.93
CA LYS A 14 -2.56 -11.18 -8.57
C LYS A 14 -1.43 -10.14 -8.60
N GLN A 15 -0.36 -10.39 -9.36
CA GLN A 15 0.73 -9.43 -9.52
C GLN A 15 0.28 -8.15 -10.24
N LEU A 16 -0.57 -8.27 -11.26
CA LEU A 16 -1.14 -7.12 -11.95
C LEU A 16 -2.09 -6.32 -11.04
N ARG A 17 -2.90 -6.98 -10.21
CA ARG A 17 -3.78 -6.33 -9.22
C ARG A 17 -2.97 -5.43 -8.29
N LYS A 18 -1.87 -5.95 -7.74
CA LYS A 18 -0.92 -5.17 -6.93
C LYS A 18 -0.35 -3.98 -7.72
N ALA A 19 0.00 -4.18 -8.98
CA ALA A 19 0.54 -3.13 -9.84
C ALA A 19 -0.46 -2.00 -10.12
N ILE A 20 -1.73 -2.34 -10.37
CA ILE A 20 -2.83 -1.38 -10.55
C ILE A 20 -3.06 -0.58 -9.25
N GLU A 21 -3.03 -1.26 -8.11
CA GLU A 21 -3.20 -0.62 -6.80
C GLU A 21 -2.11 0.42 -6.52
N ILE A 22 -0.84 0.08 -6.78
CA ILE A 22 0.34 0.96 -6.56
C ILE A 22 0.22 2.29 -7.28
N VAL A 23 -0.42 2.33 -8.46
CA VAL A 23 -0.60 3.56 -9.25
C VAL A 23 -1.96 4.23 -9.00
N GLY A 24 -2.66 3.85 -7.92
CA GLY A 24 -3.92 4.48 -7.51
C GLY A 24 -5.18 3.92 -8.15
N GLY A 25 -5.12 2.71 -8.72
CA GLY A 25 -6.23 2.04 -9.38
C GLY A 25 -7.15 1.25 -8.44
N ASN A 26 -7.08 1.46 -7.12
CA ASN A 26 -7.88 0.72 -6.15
C ASN A 26 -9.39 0.87 -6.42
N SER A 27 -9.86 2.05 -6.82
CA SER A 27 -11.27 2.29 -7.18
C SER A 27 -11.75 1.47 -8.40
N LEU A 28 -10.85 1.15 -9.34
CA LEU A 28 -11.10 0.22 -10.44
C LEU A 28 -11.17 -1.22 -9.90
N LEU A 29 -10.20 -1.61 -9.06
CA LEU A 29 -10.12 -2.96 -8.50
C LEU A 29 -11.30 -3.30 -7.60
N SER A 30 -11.83 -2.33 -6.84
CA SER A 30 -13.03 -2.53 -6.01
C SER A 30 -14.28 -2.89 -6.82
N LYS A 31 -14.33 -2.52 -8.12
CA LYS A 31 -15.42 -2.88 -9.04
C LYS A 31 -15.23 -4.25 -9.69
N LEU A 32 -13.99 -4.75 -9.75
CA LEU A 32 -13.57 -6.01 -10.36
C LEU A 32 -13.24 -7.01 -9.25
N GLY A 33 -14.17 -7.34 -8.36
CA GLY A 33 -13.95 -8.04 -7.10
C GLY A 33 -13.12 -9.34 -7.13
N SER A 34 -12.81 -9.93 -8.30
CA SER A 34 -11.92 -11.10 -8.43
C SER A 34 -10.91 -11.02 -9.59
N GLU A 35 -9.94 -11.95 -9.60
CA GLU A 35 -8.98 -12.14 -10.69
C GLU A 35 -9.66 -12.50 -12.02
N GLU A 36 -10.76 -13.26 -11.99
CA GLU A 36 -11.55 -13.58 -13.19
C GLU A 36 -12.17 -12.32 -13.79
N GLU A 37 -12.69 -11.41 -12.97
CA GLU A 37 -13.26 -10.15 -13.43
C GLU A 37 -12.17 -9.23 -14.01
N LEU A 38 -10.98 -9.21 -13.40
CA LEU A 38 -9.82 -8.52 -13.95
C LEU A 38 -9.40 -9.11 -15.31
N ALA A 39 -9.40 -10.44 -15.45
CA ALA A 39 -9.09 -11.10 -16.72
C ALA A 39 -10.12 -10.75 -17.81
N ILE A 40 -11.42 -10.80 -17.48
CA ILE A 40 -12.49 -10.41 -18.39
C ILE A 40 -12.34 -8.95 -18.81
N PHE A 41 -12.05 -8.05 -17.87
CA PHE A 41 -11.80 -6.64 -18.15
C PHE A 41 -10.66 -6.44 -19.14
N ILE A 42 -9.53 -7.12 -18.92
CA ILE A 42 -8.36 -7.04 -19.81
C ILE A 42 -8.67 -7.57 -21.21
N ILE A 43 -9.37 -8.71 -21.30
CA ILE A 43 -9.75 -9.30 -22.58
C ILE A 43 -10.68 -8.37 -23.34
N ASN A 44 -11.71 -7.83 -22.69
CA ASN A 44 -12.65 -6.90 -23.32
C ASN A 44 -11.96 -5.63 -23.78
N ASN A 45 -11.01 -5.10 -23.00
CA ASN A 45 -10.23 -3.93 -23.38
C ASN A 45 -9.33 -4.23 -24.59
N ALA A 46 -8.66 -5.39 -24.61
CA ALA A 46 -7.80 -5.80 -25.72
C ALA A 46 -8.56 -6.10 -27.02
N LEU A 47 -9.83 -6.54 -26.91
CA LEU A 47 -10.70 -6.81 -28.06
C LEU A 47 -11.45 -5.56 -28.55
N SER A 48 -11.37 -4.44 -27.83
CA SER A 48 -11.94 -3.17 -28.26
C SER A 48 -10.98 -2.44 -29.21
N ASP A 49 -11.52 -1.75 -30.23
CA ASP A 49 -10.74 -0.99 -31.22
C ASP A 49 -9.96 0.20 -30.62
N LEU A 50 -10.07 0.42 -29.30
CA LEU A 50 -9.46 1.50 -28.52
C LEU A 50 -8.30 1.02 -27.62
N SER A 51 -7.69 -0.13 -27.93
CA SER A 51 -6.72 -0.77 -27.03
C SER A 51 -5.44 0.07 -26.82
N GLU A 52 -5.42 0.90 -25.78
CA GLU A 52 -4.23 1.68 -25.40
C GLU A 52 -3.72 1.37 -23.99
N GLY A 53 -4.43 0.54 -23.21
CA GLY A 53 -4.04 0.17 -21.86
C GLY A 53 -5.18 0.31 -20.84
N ILE A 54 -4.81 0.49 -19.59
CA ILE A 54 -5.72 0.73 -18.47
C ILE A 54 -5.60 2.19 -18.04
N GLU A 55 -6.70 2.92 -18.10
CA GLU A 55 -6.78 4.28 -17.55
C GLU A 55 -6.91 4.24 -16.02
N ILE A 56 -5.96 4.87 -15.33
CA ILE A 56 -5.92 5.00 -13.88
C ILE A 56 -5.58 6.45 -13.56
N GLN A 57 -6.45 7.13 -12.80
CA GLN A 57 -6.26 8.54 -12.42
C GLN A 57 -5.99 9.48 -13.62
N GLY A 58 -6.68 9.25 -14.75
CA GLY A 58 -6.50 10.05 -15.97
C GLY A 58 -5.17 9.80 -16.72
N LYS A 59 -4.39 8.80 -16.29
CA LYS A 59 -3.17 8.34 -16.97
C LYS A 59 -3.42 6.96 -17.57
N ASN A 60 -3.03 6.77 -18.84
CA ASN A 60 -3.17 5.49 -19.51
C ASN A 60 -1.91 4.63 -19.35
N TYR A 61 -2.07 3.41 -18.85
CA TYR A 61 -0.97 2.50 -18.57
C TYR A 61 -1.05 1.24 -19.43
N ALA A 62 0.00 1.02 -20.23
CA ALA A 62 0.23 -0.29 -20.81
C ALA A 62 0.49 -1.34 -19.70
N LEU A 63 -0.06 -2.55 -19.85
CA LEU A 63 0.03 -3.63 -18.84
C LEU A 63 1.47 -3.96 -18.44
N ASN A 64 2.39 -3.96 -19.41
CA ASN A 64 3.80 -4.22 -19.18
C ASN A 64 4.46 -3.11 -18.33
N ASN A 65 4.00 -1.86 -18.46
CA ASN A 65 4.50 -0.74 -17.67
C ASN A 65 4.02 -0.82 -16.23
N LEU A 66 2.77 -1.26 -15.98
CA LEU A 66 2.27 -1.50 -14.62
C LEU A 66 3.17 -2.49 -13.86
N LEU A 67 3.50 -3.63 -14.47
CA LEU A 67 4.37 -4.62 -13.84
C LEU A 67 5.78 -4.08 -13.56
N LYS A 68 6.33 -3.25 -14.45
CA LYS A 68 7.61 -2.57 -14.21
C LYS A 68 7.52 -1.59 -13.05
N THR A 69 6.46 -0.79 -12.97
CA THR A 69 6.21 0.14 -11.86
C THR A 69 6.13 -0.60 -10.53
N LYS A 70 5.41 -1.72 -10.48
CA LYS A 70 5.37 -2.58 -9.27
C LYS A 70 6.77 -3.00 -8.82
N ILE A 71 7.59 -3.52 -9.74
CA ILE A 71 8.94 -3.98 -9.42
C ILE A 71 9.81 -2.83 -8.90
N ASN A 72 9.69 -1.64 -9.50
CA ASN A 72 10.41 -0.45 -9.05
C ASN A 72 9.93 0.02 -7.67
N TYR A 73 8.63 0.05 -7.43
CA TYR A 73 8.04 0.35 -6.13
C TYR A 73 8.57 -0.59 -5.05
N GLU A 74 8.57 -1.91 -5.27
CA GLU A 74 9.06 -2.88 -4.29
C GLU A 74 10.55 -2.70 -3.98
N LYS A 75 11.37 -2.41 -5.00
CA LYS A 75 12.79 -2.08 -4.82
C LYS A 75 12.97 -0.79 -4.02
N ASN A 76 12.21 0.25 -4.37
CA ASN A 76 12.25 1.55 -3.72
C ASN A 76 11.82 1.42 -2.25
N TYR A 77 10.71 0.74 -1.97
CA TYR A 77 10.23 0.45 -0.62
C TYR A 77 11.34 -0.16 0.23
N ILE A 78 12.01 -1.22 -0.23
CA ILE A 78 13.11 -1.86 0.52
C ILE A 78 14.27 -0.87 0.73
N LYS A 79 14.69 -0.16 -0.33
CA LYS A 79 15.84 0.74 -0.31
C LYS A 79 15.64 1.94 0.62
N THR A 80 14.45 2.53 0.65
CA THR A 80 14.18 3.77 1.38
C THR A 80 13.51 3.54 2.73
N LYS A 81 12.96 2.34 3.02
CA LYS A 81 12.32 1.98 4.30
C LYS A 81 13.16 2.39 5.51
N LYS A 82 14.47 2.10 5.50
CA LYS A 82 15.37 2.44 6.62
C LYS A 82 15.42 3.94 6.90
N VAL A 83 15.45 4.76 5.85
CA VAL A 83 15.54 6.23 5.97
C VAL A 83 14.25 6.79 6.55
N PHE A 84 13.10 6.35 6.05
CA PHE A 84 11.79 6.78 6.56
C PHE A 84 11.55 6.30 8.00
N LEU A 85 11.94 5.06 8.31
CA LEU A 85 11.92 4.53 9.66
C LEU A 85 12.70 5.43 10.63
N GLN A 86 13.96 5.74 10.31
CA GLN A 86 14.80 6.62 11.14
C GLN A 86 14.20 8.02 11.31
N LYS A 87 13.61 8.59 10.25
CA LYS A 87 12.96 9.90 10.29
C LYS A 87 11.78 9.92 11.28
N ILE A 88 10.89 8.93 11.20
CA ILE A 88 9.72 8.85 12.08
C ILE A 88 10.13 8.52 13.51
N THR A 89 11.01 7.53 13.72
CA THR A 89 11.53 7.16 15.04
C THR A 89 12.22 8.35 15.73
N TYR A 90 12.98 9.16 14.99
CA TYR A 90 13.56 10.39 15.53
C TYR A 90 12.50 11.38 16.00
N LYS A 91 11.45 11.62 15.19
CA LYS A 91 10.35 12.52 15.57
C LYS A 91 9.63 12.04 16.82
N ILE A 92 9.39 10.73 16.91
CA ILE A 92 8.78 10.09 18.08
C ILE A 92 9.62 10.34 19.32
N ASN A 93 10.89 9.93 19.29
CA ASN A 93 11.79 10.01 20.45
C ASN A 93 12.02 11.44 20.92
N LYS A 94 11.97 12.43 20.01
CA LYS A 94 12.25 13.82 20.34
C LYS A 94 11.02 14.63 20.75
N TYR A 95 9.85 14.33 20.19
CA TYR A 95 8.70 15.21 20.29
C TYR A 95 7.41 14.56 20.81
N ASN A 96 7.31 13.22 20.87
CA ASN A 96 6.07 12.55 21.28
C ASN A 96 6.18 11.91 22.68
N THR A 97 6.00 12.75 23.71
CA THR A 97 6.01 12.34 25.13
C THR A 97 4.86 11.40 25.51
N TYR A 98 3.73 11.50 24.81
CA TYR A 98 2.58 10.61 24.99
C TYR A 98 2.93 9.19 24.53
N LEU A 99 3.44 9.03 23.31
CA LEU A 99 3.84 7.74 22.77
C LEU A 99 4.98 7.12 23.58
N ASP A 100 5.96 7.92 24.01
CA ASP A 100 7.04 7.47 24.90
C ASP A 100 6.50 6.91 26.24
N SER A 101 5.43 7.51 26.77
CA SER A 101 4.76 6.99 27.97
C SER A 101 3.99 5.70 27.70
N LEU A 102 3.32 5.58 26.55
CA LEU A 102 2.68 4.33 26.11
C LEU A 102 3.70 3.21 25.92
N ILE A 103 4.83 3.48 25.26
CA ILE A 103 5.90 2.51 25.04
C ILE A 103 6.49 2.03 26.37
N ARG A 104 6.74 2.93 27.32
CA ARG A 104 7.18 2.52 28.67
C ARG A 104 6.16 1.65 29.38
N LYS A 105 4.86 1.93 29.22
CA LYS A 105 3.79 1.11 29.80
C LYS A 105 3.76 -0.27 29.15
N TYR A 106 3.78 -0.34 27.82
CA TYR A 106 3.84 -1.57 27.05
C TYR A 106 5.05 -2.44 27.44
N LYS A 107 6.25 -1.86 27.57
CA LYS A 107 7.46 -2.59 28.01
C LYS A 107 7.33 -3.24 29.39
N LYS A 108 6.45 -2.72 30.25
CA LYS A 108 6.18 -3.27 31.58
C LYS A 108 5.06 -4.32 31.58
N THR A 109 4.01 -4.11 30.78
CA THR A 109 2.80 -4.93 30.83
C THR A 109 2.75 -6.00 29.75
N GLY A 110 3.38 -5.78 28.59
CA GLY A 110 3.21 -6.58 27.39
C GLY A 110 1.76 -6.60 26.87
N GLY A 111 0.92 -5.66 27.31
CA GLY A 111 -0.52 -5.69 27.09
C GLY A 111 -0.91 -5.32 25.65
N ILE A 112 -1.91 -6.03 25.13
CA ILE A 112 -2.42 -5.82 23.77
C ILE A 112 -3.08 -4.45 23.58
N GLU A 113 -3.71 -3.92 24.63
CA GLU A 113 -4.35 -2.60 24.59
C GLU A 113 -3.31 -1.48 24.49
N GLU A 114 -2.17 -1.61 25.19
CA GLU A 114 -1.07 -0.67 25.01
C GLU A 114 -0.47 -0.74 23.60
N TYR A 115 -0.34 -1.95 23.03
CA TYR A 115 0.14 -2.09 21.66
C TYR A 115 -0.79 -1.41 20.64
N ARG A 116 -2.11 -1.61 20.79
CA ARG A 116 -3.13 -0.97 19.94
C ARG A 116 -3.06 0.54 20.02
N ALA A 117 -3.00 1.10 21.24
CA ALA A 117 -2.88 2.54 21.44
C ALA A 117 -1.60 3.13 20.82
N ILE A 118 -0.47 2.40 20.86
CA ILE A 118 0.77 2.81 20.18
C ILE A 118 0.57 2.82 18.66
N LYS A 119 -0.05 1.77 18.11
CA LYS A 119 -0.30 1.64 16.67
C LYS A 119 -1.21 2.78 16.17
N GLU A 120 -2.33 3.01 16.84
CA GLU A 120 -3.30 4.07 16.51
C GLU A 120 -2.65 5.47 16.54
N GLU A 121 -1.91 5.78 17.61
CA GLU A 121 -1.23 7.08 17.73
C GLU A 121 -0.16 7.28 16.63
N ILE A 122 0.54 6.22 16.23
CA ILE A 122 1.49 6.30 15.11
C ILE A 122 0.77 6.53 13.79
N GLU A 123 -0.31 5.78 13.55
CA GLU A 123 -1.13 5.88 12.34
C GLU A 123 -1.72 7.27 12.17
N GLU A 124 -2.26 7.86 13.23
CA GLU A 124 -2.88 9.19 13.19
C GLU A 124 -1.83 10.30 13.08
N ARG A 125 -0.88 10.37 14.03
CA ARG A 125 0.06 11.50 14.13
C ARG A 125 1.07 11.53 13.00
N TYR A 126 1.50 10.38 12.49
CA TYR A 126 2.49 10.28 11.42
C TYR A 126 1.89 9.86 10.08
N SER A 127 0.55 9.92 9.94
CA SER A 127 -0.20 9.61 8.72
C SER A 127 0.44 10.20 7.47
N MET A 128 0.80 11.48 7.45
CA MET A 128 1.41 12.13 6.28
C MET A 128 2.79 11.54 5.92
N ASP A 129 3.67 11.28 6.90
CA ASP A 129 4.99 10.68 6.64
C ASP A 129 4.83 9.23 6.14
N ILE A 130 3.85 8.49 6.70
CA ILE A 130 3.52 7.12 6.28
C ILE A 130 2.96 7.12 4.86
N ASN A 131 1.97 7.97 4.58
CA ASN A 131 1.32 8.08 3.28
C ASN A 131 2.31 8.52 2.20
N SER A 132 3.19 9.48 2.50
CA SER A 132 4.25 9.90 1.55
C SER A 132 5.22 8.76 1.21
N PHE A 133 5.42 7.80 2.13
CA PHE A 133 6.26 6.64 1.90
C PHE A 133 5.52 5.54 1.13
N ILE A 134 4.33 5.15 1.58
CA ILE A 134 3.57 4.03 1.01
C ILE A 134 2.97 4.39 -0.35
N LEU A 135 2.47 5.61 -0.52
CA LEU A 135 1.83 6.08 -1.75
C LEU A 135 2.80 6.85 -2.66
N SER A 136 4.09 6.53 -2.60
CA SER A 136 5.15 7.27 -3.32
C SER A 136 5.04 7.30 -4.84
N GLU A 137 4.22 6.43 -5.43
CA GLU A 137 3.94 6.37 -6.88
C GLU A 137 2.64 7.11 -7.27
N ILE A 138 1.94 7.70 -6.31
CA ILE A 138 0.65 8.38 -6.49
C ILE A 138 0.83 9.87 -6.18
N GLU A 139 0.25 10.73 -7.02
CA GLU A 139 0.07 12.14 -6.67
C GLU A 139 -1.08 12.22 -5.65
N ILE A 140 -0.72 12.36 -4.38
CA ILE A 140 -1.68 12.29 -3.27
C ILE A 140 -2.63 13.48 -3.33
N ASN A 141 -3.93 13.20 -3.47
CA ASN A 141 -4.99 14.10 -3.05
C ASN A 141 -5.36 13.77 -1.59
N GLU A 142 -5.15 14.72 -0.68
CA GLU A 142 -5.40 14.55 0.76
C GLU A 142 -6.85 14.14 1.07
N ASP A 143 -7.81 14.63 0.28
CA ASP A 143 -9.24 14.31 0.44
C ASP A 143 -9.59 12.86 0.06
N MET A 144 -8.69 12.18 -0.65
CA MET A 144 -8.92 10.85 -1.23
C MET A 144 -7.93 9.78 -0.76
N ILE A 145 -7.10 10.07 0.26
CA ILE A 145 -6.03 9.17 0.72
C ILE A 145 -6.52 7.74 0.94
N GLU A 146 -7.61 7.57 1.69
CA GLU A 146 -8.14 6.24 2.02
C GLU A 146 -8.58 5.45 0.78
N SER A 147 -9.00 6.15 -0.29
CA SER A 147 -9.41 5.49 -1.53
C SER A 147 -8.24 4.82 -2.28
N TYR A 148 -7.00 5.22 -2.00
CA TYR A 148 -5.81 4.64 -2.64
C TYR A 148 -5.38 3.33 -2.02
N TYR A 149 -5.75 3.07 -0.76
CA TYR A 149 -5.35 1.87 -0.03
C TYR A 149 -6.27 0.68 -0.35
N GLY A 150 -5.76 -0.27 -1.14
CA GLY A 150 -6.33 -1.61 -1.27
C GLY A 150 -5.66 -2.59 -0.32
N GLU A 151 -5.83 -3.89 -0.58
CA GLU A 151 -5.27 -4.96 0.25
C GLU A 151 -3.73 -4.90 0.32
N TYR A 152 -3.06 -4.67 -0.82
CA TYR A 152 -1.61 -4.74 -0.90
C TYR A 152 -0.93 -3.56 -0.19
N LEU A 153 -1.38 -2.34 -0.43
CA LEU A 153 -0.84 -1.13 0.19
C LEU A 153 -1.19 -1.08 1.68
N ASN A 154 -2.36 -1.58 2.10
CA ASN A 154 -2.67 -1.74 3.53
C ASN A 154 -1.70 -2.71 4.20
N SER A 155 -1.40 -3.85 3.58
CA SER A 155 -0.38 -4.77 4.09
C SER A 155 1.00 -4.10 4.19
N LYS A 156 1.40 -3.29 3.20
CA LYS A 156 2.67 -2.53 3.25
C LYS A 156 2.70 -1.44 4.32
N LYS A 157 1.57 -0.77 4.54
CA LYS A 157 1.37 0.23 5.60
C LYS A 157 1.52 -0.43 6.96
N GLU A 158 0.82 -1.54 7.19
CA GLU A 158 0.89 -2.30 8.44
C GLU A 158 2.30 -2.83 8.73
N ASP A 159 2.96 -3.45 7.74
CA ASP A 159 4.36 -3.91 7.87
C ASP A 159 5.31 -2.77 8.25
N PHE A 160 5.08 -1.57 7.69
CA PHE A 160 5.90 -0.41 7.97
C PHE A 160 5.66 0.14 9.38
N ILE A 161 4.40 0.25 9.81
CA ILE A 161 4.04 0.69 11.17
C ILE A 161 4.59 -0.29 12.21
N ASN A 162 4.43 -1.59 12.00
CA ASN A 162 5.00 -2.61 12.87
C ASN A 162 6.53 -2.46 12.96
N SER A 163 7.20 -2.12 11.85
CA SER A 163 8.65 -1.84 11.86
C SER A 163 9.01 -0.60 12.68
N ILE A 164 8.18 0.45 12.66
CA ILE A 164 8.34 1.64 13.51
C ILE A 164 8.22 1.22 14.98
N ILE A 165 7.16 0.50 15.34
CA ILE A 165 6.92 0.02 16.71
C ILE A 165 8.09 -0.84 17.20
N SER A 166 8.55 -1.81 16.40
CA SER A 166 9.72 -2.64 16.73
C SER A 166 11.02 -1.85 16.89
N SER A 167 11.15 -0.68 16.26
CA SER A 167 12.34 0.18 16.42
C SER A 167 12.33 1.00 17.72
N LEU A 168 11.17 1.09 18.38
CA LEU A 168 10.94 1.87 19.60
C LEU A 168 10.95 1.01 20.87
N ILE A 169 10.62 -0.27 20.72
CA ILE A 169 10.60 -1.26 21.80
C ILE A 169 11.99 -1.85 21.98
#